data_AF-A0A521GYH6-F1
#
_entry.id   AF-A0A521GYH6-F1
#
_cell.length_a   1.000
_cell.length_b   1.000
_cell.length_c   1.000
_cell.angle_alpha   90.00
_cell.angle_beta   90.00
_cell.angle_gamma   90.00
#
_symmetry.space_group_name_H-M   'P 1'
#
loop_
_entity.id
_entity.type
_entity.pdbx_description
1 polymer ?
#
loop_
_entity_poly.entity_id
_entity_poly.type
_entity_poly.pdbx_seq_one_letter_code
_entity_poly.pdbx_strand_id
1 'polypeptide(L)'
;MPLARGKKMGCNHPVGSYFELSGENLKLGQKTFPIYSLAAILPLLPAMQRQVQDNDWMSTDHIIACPDPNCGGRFQITRIGKRKFQYSKTTLTKRRK
;
A
#
# COMPACT_ATOMS: atom_id res chain seq x y z
N MET A 1 -0.23 14.08 0.41
CA MET A 1 -0.73 14.12 1.80
C MET A 1 0.26 14.89 2.68
N PRO A 2 -0.17 15.78 3.60
CA PRO A 2 0.72 16.48 4.51
C PRO A 2 1.35 15.55 5.58
N LEU A 3 2.45 16.01 6.17
CA LEU A 3 3.17 15.30 7.24
C LEU A 3 2.34 15.18 8.53
N ALA A 4 2.79 14.31 9.42
CA ALA A 4 2.35 14.27 10.81
C ALA A 4 2.60 15.61 11.51
N ARG A 5 1.60 16.05 12.27
CA ARG A 5 1.60 17.37 12.92
C ARG A 5 2.82 17.46 13.84
N GLY A 6 3.60 18.54 13.69
CA GLY A 6 4.81 18.78 14.48
C GLY A 6 6.02 17.90 14.12
N LYS A 7 5.95 17.07 13.07
CA LYS A 7 7.05 16.21 12.63
C LYS A 7 7.63 16.63 11.28
N LYS A 8 8.89 16.30 11.05
CA LYS A 8 9.64 16.55 9.79
C LYS A 8 9.77 15.26 8.96
N MET A 9 10.07 15.39 7.68
CA MET A 9 10.40 14.22 6.84
C MET A 9 11.83 13.75 7.17
N GLY A 10 11.97 12.51 7.66
CA GLY A 10 13.27 11.89 7.94
C GLY A 10 13.73 10.86 6.91
N CYS A 11 12.79 10.31 6.13
CA CYS A 11 13.07 9.23 5.19
C CYS A 11 13.11 9.72 3.73
N ASN A 12 13.74 8.94 2.85
CA ASN A 12 13.85 9.21 1.41
C ASN A 12 12.55 8.88 0.63
N HIS A 13 11.41 9.37 1.12
CA HIS A 13 10.12 9.30 0.41
C HIS A 13 9.42 10.69 0.47
N PRO A 14 9.91 11.71 -0.25
CA PRO A 14 9.35 13.05 -0.17
C PRO A 14 7.84 13.06 -0.47
N VAL A 15 7.14 14.09 0.01
CA VAL A 15 5.70 14.24 -0.23
C VAL A 15 5.43 14.18 -1.74
N GLY A 16 4.49 13.32 -2.14
CA GLY A 16 4.17 13.07 -3.54
C GLY A 16 4.92 11.90 -4.18
N SER A 17 5.90 11.29 -3.50
CA SER A 17 6.42 9.99 -3.91
C SER A 17 5.32 8.92 -3.80
N TYR A 18 5.24 8.07 -4.82
CA TYR A 18 4.24 7.01 -4.90
C TYR A 18 4.81 5.80 -5.66
N PHE A 19 4.12 4.68 -5.52
CA PHE A 19 4.25 3.50 -6.38
C PHE A 19 2.83 2.97 -6.66
N GLU A 20 2.68 2.22 -7.73
CA GLU A 20 1.44 1.53 -8.06
C GLU A 20 1.59 0.05 -7.74
N LEU A 21 0.53 -0.58 -7.23
CA LEU A 21 0.46 -2.04 -7.06
C LEU A 21 -0.64 -2.61 -7.96
N SER A 22 -0.30 -3.65 -8.72
CA SER A 22 -1.25 -4.40 -9.55
C SER A 22 -1.00 -5.91 -9.40
N GLY A 23 -1.87 -6.58 -8.64
CA GLY A 23 -1.67 -7.98 -8.28
C GLY A 23 -0.45 -8.12 -7.37
N GLU A 24 0.54 -8.93 -7.77
CA GLU A 24 1.84 -9.02 -7.09
C GLU A 24 2.87 -7.97 -7.55
N ASN A 25 2.56 -7.13 -8.55
CA ASN A 25 3.56 -6.27 -9.21
C ASN A 25 3.55 -4.86 -8.65
N LEU A 26 4.67 -4.45 -8.06
CA LEU A 26 4.95 -3.07 -7.67
C LEU A 26 5.62 -2.32 -8.84
N LYS A 27 5.02 -1.21 -9.26
CA LYS A 27 5.60 -0.29 -10.23
C LYS A 27 6.03 0.98 -9.51
N LEU A 28 7.34 1.15 -9.37
CA LEU A 28 7.92 2.42 -8.98
C LEU A 28 7.95 3.35 -10.19
N GLY A 29 7.70 4.64 -9.98
CA GLY A 29 7.93 5.65 -11.02
C GLY A 29 9.43 5.84 -11.28
N GLN A 30 9.84 7.07 -11.59
CA GLN A 30 11.26 7.39 -11.79
C GLN A 30 12.08 7.48 -10.49
N LYS A 31 11.46 7.28 -9.32
CA LYS A 31 12.07 7.49 -8.01
C LYS A 31 12.22 6.16 -7.27
N THR A 32 13.25 6.08 -6.42
CA THR A 32 13.39 5.01 -5.45
C THR A 32 12.36 5.17 -4.32
N PHE A 33 12.10 4.07 -3.62
CA PHE A 33 11.24 4.08 -2.43
C PHE A 33 11.94 3.33 -1.29
N PRO A 34 11.94 3.86 -0.05
CA PRO A 34 12.68 3.24 1.05
C PRO A 34 12.09 1.87 1.42
N ILE A 35 12.97 0.88 1.56
CA ILE A 35 12.57 -0.50 1.86
C ILE A 35 11.87 -0.64 3.21
N TYR A 36 12.28 0.13 4.23
CA TYR A 36 11.63 0.10 5.54
C TYR A 36 10.20 0.63 5.49
N SER A 37 9.97 1.68 4.71
CA SER A 37 8.62 2.19 4.43
C SER A 37 7.78 1.16 3.69
N LEU A 38 8.35 0.46 2.69
CA LEU A 38 7.66 -0.65 2.04
C LEU A 38 7.33 -1.77 3.04
N ALA A 39 8.27 -2.17 3.90
CA ALA A 39 8.05 -3.23 4.88
C ALA A 39 6.86 -2.94 5.82
N ALA A 40 6.62 -1.67 6.16
CA ALA A 40 5.47 -1.26 6.95
C ALA A 40 4.13 -1.32 6.18
N ILE A 41 4.16 -1.04 4.87
CA ILE A 41 2.94 -0.93 4.05
C ILE A 41 2.58 -2.28 3.40
N LEU A 42 3.57 -3.07 2.99
CA LEU A 42 3.43 -4.32 2.26
C LEU A 42 2.43 -5.30 2.87
N PRO A 43 2.39 -5.53 4.20
CA PRO A 43 1.45 -6.47 4.81
C PRO A 43 -0.02 -6.09 4.60
N LEU A 44 -0.30 -4.79 4.42
CA LEU A 44 -1.66 -4.26 4.30
C LEU A 44 -2.16 -4.29 2.85
N LEU A 45 -1.25 -4.17 1.88
CA LEU A 45 -1.61 -4.02 0.47
C LEU A 45 -2.49 -5.15 -0.10
N PRO A 46 -2.26 -6.46 0.18
CA PRO A 46 -3.11 -7.52 -0.35
C PRO A 46 -4.56 -7.41 0.13
N ALA A 47 -4.78 -7.04 1.39
CA ALA A 47 -6.13 -6.83 1.93
C ALA A 47 -6.79 -5.61 1.28
N MET A 48 -6.04 -4.50 1.15
CA MET A 48 -6.52 -3.26 0.53
C MET A 48 -6.76 -3.37 -0.98
N GLN A 49 -6.27 -4.41 -1.67
CA GLN A 49 -6.62 -4.70 -3.07
C GLN A 49 -7.99 -5.39 -3.20
N ARG A 50 -8.42 -6.16 -2.19
CA ARG A 50 -9.68 -6.94 -2.23
C ARG A 50 -10.88 -6.07 -1.86
N GLN A 51 -12.09 -6.48 -2.21
CA GLN A 51 -13.27 -5.89 -1.59
C GLN A 51 -13.22 -6.20 -0.10
N VAL A 52 -13.22 -5.15 0.72
CA VAL A 52 -13.30 -5.22 2.18
C VAL A 52 -14.77 -5.08 2.58
N GLN A 53 -15.14 -5.72 3.67
CA GLN A 53 -16.48 -5.60 4.23
C GLN A 53 -16.59 -4.25 4.96
N ASP A 54 -17.79 -3.67 4.98
CA ASP A 54 -17.99 -2.29 5.47
C ASP A 54 -17.57 -2.08 6.93
N ASN A 55 -17.64 -3.10 7.77
CA ASN A 55 -17.27 -3.05 9.20
C ASN A 55 -15.80 -3.44 9.47
N ASP A 56 -15.01 -3.75 8.43
CA ASP A 56 -13.56 -3.90 8.57
C ASP A 56 -12.91 -2.52 8.67
N TRP A 57 -12.02 -2.28 9.63
CA TRP A 57 -11.30 -1.00 9.77
C TRP A 57 -10.53 -0.62 8.50
N MET A 58 -10.11 -1.62 7.71
CA MET A 58 -9.47 -1.42 6.41
C MET A 58 -10.40 -0.78 5.36
N SER A 59 -11.71 -0.70 5.61
CA SER A 59 -12.68 -0.02 4.74
C SER A 59 -12.60 1.51 4.84
N THR A 60 -12.17 2.04 5.99
CA THR A 60 -12.08 3.49 6.27
C THR A 60 -10.65 3.99 6.39
N ASP A 61 -9.74 3.17 6.89
CA ASP A 61 -8.42 3.62 7.31
C ASP A 61 -7.40 3.34 6.20
N HIS A 62 -7.07 4.40 5.46
CA HIS A 62 -6.20 4.30 4.28
C HIS A 62 -4.86 5.04 4.47
N ILE A 63 -4.60 5.52 5.68
CA ILE A 63 -3.43 6.32 6.03
C ILE A 63 -2.54 5.51 6.95
N ILE A 64 -1.33 5.22 6.48
CA ILE A 64 -0.33 4.44 7.21
C ILE A 64 0.81 5.37 7.62
N ALA A 65 1.22 5.32 8.88
CA ALA A 65 2.36 6.08 9.37
C ALA A 65 3.69 5.50 8.88
N CYS A 66 4.71 6.34 8.73
CA CYS A 66 6.08 5.88 8.59
C CYS A 66 6.49 5.04 9.82
N PRO A 67 7.18 3.90 9.64
CA PRO A 67 7.63 3.08 10.77
C PRO A 67 8.72 3.76 11.60
N ASP A 68 9.44 4.74 11.04
CA ASP A 68 10.38 5.56 11.81
C ASP A 68 9.59 6.52 12.73
N PRO A 69 9.70 6.39 14.06
CA PRO A 69 8.93 7.20 15.01
C PRO A 69 9.27 8.70 14.92
N ASN A 70 10.43 9.08 14.40
CA ASN A 70 10.84 10.47 14.24
C ASN A 70 10.42 11.06 12.88
N CYS A 71 10.06 10.20 11.93
CA CYS A 71 9.58 10.63 10.62
C CYS A 71 8.09 11.01 10.67
N GLY A 72 7.77 12.19 10.16
CA GLY A 72 6.39 12.66 9.96
C GLY A 72 5.72 12.09 8.72
N GLY A 73 6.36 11.15 8.02
CA GLY A 73 5.84 10.52 6.83
C GLY A 73 4.51 9.82 7.02
N ARG A 74 3.63 9.95 6.03
CA ARG A 74 2.38 9.18 5.93
C ARG A 74 2.16 8.72 4.51
N PHE A 75 1.58 7.55 4.38
CA PHE A 75 1.25 6.92 3.10
C PHE A 75 -0.25 6.79 3.00
N GLN A 76 -0.80 7.29 1.89
CA GLN A 76 -2.21 7.13 1.59
C GLN A 76 -2.36 6.03 0.53
N ILE A 77 -3.18 5.03 0.82
CA ILE A 77 -3.55 4.01 -0.15
C ILE A 77 -4.84 4.46 -0.85
N THR A 78 -4.81 4.54 -2.17
CA THR A 78 -5.98 4.86 -2.98
C THR A 78 -6.23 3.75 -3.99
N ARG A 79 -7.47 3.28 -4.10
CA ARG A 79 -7.87 2.34 -5.14
C ARG A 79 -8.05 3.08 -6.46
N ILE A 80 -7.23 2.76 -7.45
CA ILE A 80 -7.22 3.44 -8.76
C ILE A 80 -8.01 2.70 -9.85
N GLY A 81 -8.47 1.47 -9.59
CA GLY A 81 -9.21 0.68 -10.57
C GLY A 81 -9.64 -0.69 -10.06
N LYS A 82 -10.46 -1.38 -10.87
CA LYS A 82 -10.89 -2.76 -10.61
C LYS A 82 -10.24 -3.70 -11.62
N ARG A 83 -9.95 -4.93 -11.21
CA ARG A 83 -9.42 -5.99 -12.08
C ARG A 83 -10.17 -7.28 -11.85
N LYS A 84 -10.39 -8.05 -12.93
CA LYS A 84 -10.89 -9.42 -12.84
C LYS A 84 -9.73 -10.38 -12.58
N PHE A 85 -9.86 -11.21 -11.56
CA PHE A 85 -8.94 -12.31 -11.30
C PHE A 85 -9.52 -13.61 -11.86
N GLN A 86 -8.69 -14.41 -12.50
CA GLN A 86 -9.03 -15.76 -12.93
C GLN A 86 -8.25 -16.73 -12.07
N TYR A 87 -8.95 -17.67 -11.43
CA TYR A 87 -8.34 -18.65 -10.52
C TYR A 87 -7.14 -19.37 -11.16
N SER A 88 -7.30 -19.85 -12.39
CA SER A 88 -6.25 -20.55 -13.14
C SER A 88 -5.03 -19.68 -13.50
N LYS A 89 -5.14 -18.35 -13.39
CA LYS A 89 -4.03 -17.42 -13.64
C LYS A 89 -3.30 -17.02 -12.36
N THR A 90 -3.83 -17.35 -11.19
CA THR A 90 -3.28 -16.93 -9.89
C THR A 90 -2.82 -18.09 -9.02
N THR A 91 -3.04 -19.33 -9.45
CA THR A 91 -2.53 -20.52 -8.75
C THR A 91 -2.31 -21.67 -9.73
N LEU A 92 -1.31 -22.50 -9.44
CA LEU A 92 -1.04 -23.75 -10.15
C LEU A 92 -1.92 -24.91 -9.65
N THR A 93 -2.62 -24.73 -8.53
CA THR A 93 -3.47 -25.78 -7.95
C THR A 93 -4.86 -25.75 -8.57
N LYS A 94 -5.45 -26.93 -8.83
CA LYS A 94 -6.84 -27.02 -9.30
C LYS A 94 -7.80 -26.61 -8.18
N ARG A 95 -8.90 -25.93 -8.56
CA ARG A 95 -9.94 -25.55 -7.61
C ARG A 95 -10.58 -26.84 -7.10
N ARG A 96 -10.52 -27.07 -5.79
CA ARG A 96 -11.27 -28.18 -5.17
C ARG A 96 -12.75 -27.86 -5.33
N LYS A 97 -13.51 -28.82 -5.85
CA LYS A 97 -14.98 -28.76 -5.90
C LYS A 97 -15.54 -28.85 -4.50
#